data_AF-A0A934CH50-F1
#
_entry.id   AF-A0A934CH50-F1
#
_cell.length_a   1.000
_cell.length_b   1.000
_cell.length_c   1.000
_cell.angle_alpha   90.00
_cell.angle_beta   90.00
_cell.angle_gamma   90.00
#
_symmetry.space_group_name_H-M   'P 1'
#
loop_
_entity.id
_entity.type
_entity.pdbx_description
1 polymer ?
#
loop_
_entity_poly.entity_id
_entity_poly.type
_entity_poly.pdbx_seq_one_letter_code
_entity_poly.pdbx_strand_id
1 'polypeptide(L)'
;MTKDSLIMSLKNIRAVGKKELRGHLDSPTAYIVLIVFGLLVEFLFFKQAFLVGEASLRAISVFLPWLYLLLIPAMSMGSVAEEKSHGTIEMVLTKPIRQAEFVLGKFAASVIFVAVAMLFLFPVAWSVGRFGNLDWGSVWGLYFAAVLLGSVLMSVGLAVSAMCRSTVTAFLLSAAAHFFLLIIGFEFVTASLPHGAALVLERLSALTHFTSMARGVLDLRDIWYAVSVVVVALSAAYLALVKTACGNQARIYRRHKLGTLLLVAIAILTNIVGSRIPGRIDLTADKLFTLTPTTAKVLSKLDDFVVINVYASKELPAQFQPILRDTMDMARDYERFSSGNVRVAVKDPSSDPKIESEAQSYGVRDVQFNVVGQEEFQVKRGYLGLAVVYAGKSQSIPLIRDTSDLEYQLTSFIYQLTNKNKKSVV
;
A
#
# COMPACT_ATOMS: atom_id res chain seq x y z
N MET A 1 3.11 33.79 9.50
CA MET A 1 2.73 33.08 10.75
C MET A 1 3.88 33.28 11.73
N THR A 2 3.64 33.86 12.91
CA THR A 2 4.69 34.09 13.93
C THR A 2 4.97 32.78 14.69
N LYS A 3 6.19 32.60 15.23
CA LYS A 3 6.58 31.40 15.99
C LYS A 3 5.59 31.08 17.13
N ASP A 4 5.08 32.11 17.79
CA ASP A 4 4.11 31.97 18.89
C ASP A 4 2.74 31.45 18.42
N SER A 5 2.31 31.84 17.20
CA SER A 5 1.07 31.32 16.61
C SER A 5 1.15 29.83 16.27
N LEU A 6 2.33 29.35 15.86
CA LEU A 6 2.60 27.93 15.62
C LEU A 6 2.58 27.14 16.94
N ILE A 7 3.22 27.67 17.99
CA ILE A 7 3.27 27.04 19.31
C ILE A 7 1.85 26.94 19.90
N MET A 8 1.05 28.00 19.78
CA MET A 8 -0.34 28.00 20.24
C MET A 8 -1.19 26.98 19.47
N SER A 9 -1.01 26.88 18.15
CA SER A 9 -1.70 25.90 17.31
C SER A 9 -1.38 24.45 17.70
N LEU A 10 -0.09 24.15 17.96
CA LEU A 10 0.34 22.82 18.43
C LEU A 10 -0.23 22.49 19.81
N LYS A 11 -0.30 23.46 20.72
CA LYS A 11 -0.94 23.28 22.04
C LYS A 11 -2.42 22.95 21.90
N ASN A 12 -3.14 23.64 21.01
CA ASN A 12 -4.56 23.40 20.73
C ASN A 12 -4.79 21.99 20.17
N ILE A 13 -4.03 21.59 19.15
CA ILE A 13 -4.10 20.25 18.55
C ILE A 13 -3.89 19.17 19.62
N ARG A 14 -2.86 19.33 20.45
CA ARG A 14 -2.57 18.39 21.54
C ARG A 14 -3.69 18.35 22.58
N ALA A 15 -4.30 19.49 22.92
CA ALA A 15 -5.39 19.55 23.88
C ALA A 15 -6.64 18.81 23.36
N VAL A 16 -7.01 19.04 22.09
CA VAL A 16 -8.11 18.32 21.43
C VAL A 16 -7.81 16.83 21.36
N GLY A 17 -6.62 16.44 20.89
CA GLY A 17 -6.25 15.04 20.78
C GLY A 17 -6.21 14.33 22.13
N LYS A 18 -5.73 14.99 23.20
CA LYS A 18 -5.73 14.42 24.55
C LYS A 18 -7.16 14.21 25.08
N LYS A 19 -8.07 15.15 24.82
CA LYS A 19 -9.50 15.00 25.17
C LYS A 19 -10.11 13.81 24.43
N GLU A 20 -9.87 13.69 23.12
CA GLU A 20 -10.42 12.61 22.30
C GLU A 20 -9.88 11.25 22.72
N LEU A 21 -8.57 11.13 22.94
CA LEU A 21 -7.96 9.88 23.38
C LEU A 21 -8.47 9.44 24.77
N ARG A 22 -8.66 10.39 25.69
CA ARG A 22 -9.33 10.11 26.97
C ARG A 22 -10.77 9.65 26.77
N GLY A 23 -11.52 10.30 25.87
CA GLY A 23 -12.88 9.87 25.54
C GLY A 23 -12.94 8.41 25.04
N HIS A 24 -11.98 7.98 24.21
CA HIS A 24 -11.87 6.58 23.82
C HIS A 24 -11.52 5.67 25.01
N LEU A 25 -10.58 6.06 25.88
CA LEU A 25 -10.16 5.25 27.03
C LEU A 25 -11.16 5.25 28.20
N ASP A 26 -12.05 6.23 28.29
CA ASP A 26 -13.06 6.33 29.34
C ASP A 26 -14.37 5.61 28.93
N SER A 27 -14.51 5.23 27.65
CA SER A 27 -15.69 4.56 27.13
C SER A 27 -15.56 3.02 27.17
N PRO A 28 -16.50 2.30 27.83
CA PRO A 28 -16.54 0.83 27.80
C PRO A 28 -16.59 0.25 26.38
N THR A 29 -17.21 0.96 25.44
CA THR A 29 -17.36 0.49 24.05
C THR A 29 -16.03 0.35 23.33
N ALA A 30 -15.05 1.22 23.62
CA ALA A 30 -13.73 1.16 22.98
C ALA A 30 -12.96 -0.10 23.41
N TYR A 31 -13.06 -0.50 24.68
CA TYR A 31 -12.44 -1.73 25.17
C TYR A 31 -13.07 -2.98 24.57
N ILE A 32 -14.41 -3.02 24.47
CA ILE A 32 -15.13 -4.12 23.82
C ILE A 32 -14.62 -4.26 22.38
N VAL A 33 -14.54 -3.15 21.65
CA VAL A 33 -14.07 -3.13 20.26
C VAL A 33 -12.61 -3.60 20.15
N LEU A 34 -11.71 -3.17 21.04
CA LEU A 34 -10.31 -3.62 21.06
C LEU A 34 -10.18 -5.11 21.36
N ILE A 35 -10.92 -5.62 22.35
CA ILE A 35 -10.90 -7.04 22.72
C ILE A 35 -11.43 -7.90 21.57
N VAL A 36 -12.58 -7.53 20.99
CA VAL A 36 -13.15 -8.25 19.85
C VAL A 36 -12.19 -8.24 18.66
N PHE A 37 -11.57 -7.09 18.37
CA PHE A 37 -10.58 -6.97 17.32
C PHE A 37 -9.36 -7.87 17.57
N GLY A 38 -8.80 -7.83 18.78
CA GLY A 38 -7.67 -8.68 19.18
C GLY A 38 -7.99 -10.18 19.05
N LEU A 39 -9.13 -10.61 19.57
CA LEU A 39 -9.59 -12.00 19.46
C LEU A 39 -9.74 -12.45 18.01
N LEU A 40 -10.31 -11.61 17.13
CA LEU A 40 -10.45 -11.92 15.71
C LEU A 40 -9.09 -12.02 15.02
N VAL A 41 -8.16 -11.12 15.32
CA VAL A 41 -6.80 -11.14 14.75
C VAL A 41 -6.07 -12.42 15.15
N GLU A 42 -6.08 -12.76 16.45
CA GLU A 42 -5.44 -13.97 16.96
C GLU A 42 -6.08 -15.24 16.37
N PHE A 43 -7.40 -15.32 16.37
CA PHE A 43 -8.14 -16.43 15.79
C PHE A 43 -7.80 -16.64 14.31
N LEU A 44 -7.85 -15.57 13.51
CA LEU A 44 -7.57 -15.64 12.07
C LEU A 44 -6.10 -15.99 11.79
N PHE A 45 -5.17 -15.50 12.61
CA PHE A 45 -3.77 -15.90 12.52
C PHE A 45 -3.62 -17.41 12.72
N PHE A 46 -4.11 -17.96 13.85
CA PHE A 46 -3.96 -19.38 14.14
C PHE A 46 -4.68 -20.25 13.11
N LYS A 47 -5.90 -19.87 12.74
CA LYS A 47 -6.65 -20.55 11.66
C LYS A 47 -5.81 -20.66 10.40
N GLN A 48 -5.21 -19.55 9.95
CA GLN A 48 -4.44 -19.53 8.71
C GLN A 48 -3.10 -20.29 8.86
N ALA A 49 -2.42 -20.16 10.00
CA ALA A 49 -1.18 -20.87 10.29
C ALA A 49 -1.39 -22.40 10.28
N PHE A 50 -2.47 -22.91 10.86
CA PHE A 50 -2.80 -24.34 10.83
C PHE A 50 -3.24 -24.81 9.44
N LEU A 51 -3.95 -23.99 8.66
CA LEU A 51 -4.39 -24.34 7.31
C LEU A 51 -3.22 -24.41 6.31
N VAL A 52 -2.29 -23.45 6.39
CA VAL A 52 -1.13 -23.37 5.48
C VAL A 52 0.00 -24.28 5.95
N GLY A 53 0.09 -24.57 7.25
CA GLY A 53 1.20 -25.28 7.85
C GLY A 53 2.45 -24.42 8.05
N GLU A 54 2.31 -23.09 7.96
CA GLU A 54 3.40 -22.13 8.11
C GLU A 54 3.03 -21.05 9.14
N ALA A 55 3.90 -20.83 10.12
CA ALA A 55 3.74 -19.78 11.13
C ALA A 55 4.30 -18.44 10.64
N SER A 56 3.56 -17.79 9.73
CA SER A 56 3.94 -16.50 9.14
C SER A 56 2.94 -15.40 9.46
N LEU A 57 3.40 -14.25 9.95
CA LEU A 57 2.55 -13.07 10.16
C LEU A 57 2.09 -12.44 8.85
N ARG A 58 2.71 -12.78 7.71
CA ARG A 58 2.22 -12.32 6.40
C ARG A 58 0.80 -12.80 6.14
N ALA A 59 0.42 -13.95 6.68
CA ALA A 59 -0.93 -14.51 6.60
C ALA A 59 -2.02 -13.54 7.09
N ILE A 60 -1.76 -12.79 8.17
CA ILE A 60 -2.78 -11.88 8.74
C ILE A 60 -3.00 -10.64 7.86
N SER A 61 -2.04 -10.28 7.01
CA SER A 61 -2.17 -9.13 6.11
C SER A 61 -3.36 -9.25 5.16
N VAL A 62 -3.74 -10.46 4.76
CA VAL A 62 -4.89 -10.68 3.88
C VAL A 62 -6.20 -10.30 4.57
N PHE A 63 -6.30 -10.52 5.88
CA PHE A 63 -7.52 -10.30 6.66
C PHE A 63 -7.63 -8.90 7.26
N LEU A 64 -6.49 -8.26 7.53
CA LEU A 64 -6.44 -6.99 8.26
C LEU A 64 -7.28 -5.86 7.64
N PRO A 65 -7.26 -5.63 6.31
CA PRO A 65 -8.10 -4.61 5.67
C PRO A 65 -9.59 -4.84 5.87
N TRP A 66 -10.03 -6.10 5.90
CA TRP A 66 -11.42 -6.47 6.12
C TRP A 66 -11.84 -6.29 7.58
N LEU A 67 -10.95 -6.58 8.52
CA LEU A 67 -11.19 -6.28 9.94
C LEU A 67 -11.29 -4.77 10.17
N TYR A 68 -10.47 -3.97 9.47
CA TYR A 68 -10.54 -2.51 9.49
C TYR A 68 -11.84 -1.95 8.93
N LEU A 69 -12.47 -2.64 7.98
CA LEU A 69 -13.78 -2.27 7.45
C LEU A 69 -14.87 -2.32 8.54
N LEU A 70 -14.73 -3.20 9.53
CA LEU A 70 -15.61 -3.25 10.69
C LEU A 70 -15.18 -2.22 11.76
N LEU A 71 -13.89 -2.20 12.10
CA LEU A 71 -13.35 -1.44 13.21
C LEU A 71 -13.40 0.08 12.99
N ILE A 72 -12.92 0.56 11.85
CA ILE A 72 -12.64 1.98 11.64
C ILE A 72 -13.92 2.82 11.48
N PRO A 73 -14.96 2.38 10.76
CA PRO A 73 -16.23 3.09 10.73
C PRO A 73 -16.86 3.22 12.11
N ALA A 74 -16.79 2.17 12.95
CA ALA A 74 -17.29 2.21 14.33
C ALA A 74 -16.53 3.22 15.20
N MET A 75 -15.23 3.38 14.97
CA MET A 75 -14.39 4.34 15.69
C MET A 75 -14.54 5.79 15.20
N SER A 76 -14.77 5.98 13.91
CA SER A 76 -14.84 7.31 13.28
C SER A 76 -16.24 7.91 13.24
N MET A 77 -17.30 7.10 13.37
CA MET A 77 -18.69 7.58 13.25
C MET A 77 -19.01 8.69 14.25
N GLY A 78 -18.52 8.60 15.49
CA GLY A 78 -18.78 9.56 16.57
C GLY A 78 -17.88 10.79 16.56
N SER A 79 -16.80 10.81 15.78
CA SER A 79 -15.77 11.85 15.90
C SER A 79 -16.32 13.27 15.74
N VAL A 80 -17.22 13.51 14.78
CA VAL A 80 -17.87 14.83 14.58
C VAL A 80 -19.39 14.73 14.56
N ALA A 81 -19.94 13.63 14.02
CA ALA A 81 -21.39 13.47 13.91
C ALA A 81 -22.09 13.45 15.28
N GLU A 82 -21.45 12.97 16.34
CA GLU A 82 -22.02 12.96 17.69
C GLU A 82 -22.14 14.37 18.29
N GLU A 83 -21.13 15.21 18.10
CA GLU A 83 -21.18 16.62 18.51
C GLU A 83 -22.25 17.40 17.72
N LYS A 84 -22.49 17.00 16.47
CA LYS A 84 -23.56 17.55 15.63
C LYS A 84 -24.95 17.07 16.06
N SER A 85 -25.11 15.78 16.38
CA SER A 85 -26.40 15.24 16.81
C SER A 85 -26.84 15.80 18.16
N HIS A 86 -25.88 16.08 19.06
CA HIS A 86 -26.14 16.68 20.38
C HIS A 86 -26.19 18.22 20.35
N GLY A 87 -25.97 18.87 19.20
CA GLY A 87 -25.93 20.33 19.10
C GLY A 87 -24.74 21.00 19.79
N THR A 88 -23.79 20.23 20.31
CA THR A 88 -22.63 20.77 21.04
C THR A 88 -21.55 21.32 20.12
N ILE A 89 -21.63 21.02 18.82
CA ILE A 89 -20.70 21.53 17.81
C ILE A 89 -20.65 23.07 17.78
N GLU A 90 -21.75 23.77 18.07
CA GLU A 90 -21.79 25.23 18.12
C GLU A 90 -20.92 25.77 19.27
N MET A 91 -20.97 25.13 20.44
CA MET A 91 -20.12 25.47 21.59
C MET A 91 -18.64 25.17 21.34
N VAL A 92 -18.33 24.18 20.49
CA VAL A 92 -16.94 23.89 20.10
C VAL A 92 -16.42 24.95 19.14
N LEU A 93 -17.25 25.37 18.17
CA LEU A 93 -16.89 26.35 17.15
C LEU A 93 -16.76 27.78 17.69
N THR A 94 -17.33 28.09 18.87
CA THR A 94 -17.13 29.39 19.55
C THR A 94 -15.86 29.47 20.37
N LYS A 95 -15.19 28.34 20.65
CA LYS A 95 -13.89 28.34 21.34
C LYS A 95 -12.80 28.91 20.42
N PRO A 96 -11.71 29.47 20.98
CA PRO A 96 -10.58 30.00 20.21
C PRO A 96 -9.70 28.88 19.63
N ILE A 97 -10.31 27.94 18.91
CA ILE A 97 -9.68 26.79 18.28
C ILE A 97 -10.02 26.82 16.80
N ARG A 98 -9.01 26.72 15.93
CA ARG A 98 -9.24 26.68 14.48
C ARG A 98 -9.86 25.35 14.07
N GLN A 99 -10.71 25.35 13.04
CA GLN A 99 -11.34 24.12 12.53
C GLN A 99 -10.30 23.10 12.07
N ALA A 100 -9.16 23.56 11.52
CA ALA A 100 -8.05 22.69 11.16
C ALA A 100 -7.37 22.05 12.38
N GLU A 101 -7.22 22.79 13.49
CA GLU A 101 -6.63 22.27 14.73
C GLU A 101 -7.52 21.20 15.36
N PHE A 102 -8.84 21.43 15.31
CA PHE A 102 -9.83 20.49 15.78
C PHE A 102 -9.81 19.18 14.98
N VAL A 103 -9.79 19.26 13.64
CA VAL A 103 -9.72 18.08 12.75
C VAL A 103 -8.41 17.31 12.95
N LEU A 104 -7.27 18.01 12.99
CA LEU A 104 -5.96 17.37 13.19
C LEU A 104 -5.83 16.71 14.57
N GLY A 105 -6.38 17.34 15.62
CA GLY A 105 -6.39 16.78 16.97
C GLY A 105 -7.17 15.47 17.05
N LYS A 106 -8.39 15.44 16.47
CA LYS A 106 -9.21 14.22 16.42
C LYS A 106 -8.53 13.13 15.59
N PHE A 107 -8.04 13.48 14.40
CA PHE A 107 -7.32 12.54 13.54
C PHE A 107 -6.12 11.90 14.24
N ALA A 108 -5.25 12.70 14.88
CA ALA A 108 -4.08 12.19 15.57
C ALA A 108 -4.44 11.24 16.72
N ALA A 109 -5.48 11.55 17.50
CA ALA A 109 -5.96 10.69 18.58
C ALA A 109 -6.49 9.35 18.04
N SER A 110 -7.28 9.39 16.97
CA SER A 110 -7.83 8.18 16.36
C SER A 110 -6.75 7.31 15.71
N VAL A 111 -5.70 7.89 15.12
CA VAL A 111 -4.53 7.14 14.62
C VAL A 111 -3.77 6.46 15.76
N ILE A 112 -3.56 7.15 16.88
CA ILE A 112 -2.95 6.55 18.07
C ILE A 112 -3.78 5.36 18.56
N PHE A 113 -5.11 5.48 18.56
CA PHE A 113 -5.99 4.37 18.95
C PHE A 113 -5.85 3.17 18.02
N VAL A 114 -5.76 3.38 16.70
CA VAL A 114 -5.49 2.29 15.73
C VAL A 114 -4.12 1.65 15.98
N ALA A 115 -3.09 2.46 16.30
CA ALA A 115 -1.78 1.93 16.64
C ALA A 115 -1.82 1.08 17.93
N VAL A 116 -2.61 1.47 18.93
CA VAL A 116 -2.85 0.67 20.15
C VAL A 116 -3.57 -0.64 19.80
N ALA A 117 -4.57 -0.60 18.91
CA ALA A 117 -5.24 -1.82 18.44
C ALA A 117 -4.27 -2.79 17.76
N MET A 118 -3.27 -2.29 17.04
CA MET A 118 -2.23 -3.11 16.43
C MET A 118 -1.30 -3.80 17.44
N LEU A 119 -1.19 -3.29 18.67
CA LEU A 119 -0.42 -3.97 19.71
C LEU A 119 -1.00 -5.34 20.08
N PHE A 120 -2.29 -5.59 19.81
CA PHE A 120 -2.90 -6.90 20.02
C PHE A 120 -2.36 -7.99 19.06
N LEU A 121 -1.68 -7.62 17.98
CA LEU A 121 -0.96 -8.59 17.15
C LEU A 121 0.39 -9.02 17.78
N PHE A 122 0.88 -8.28 18.78
CA PHE A 122 2.23 -8.45 19.32
C PHE A 122 2.41 -9.78 20.08
N PRO A 123 1.45 -10.26 20.89
CA PRO A 123 1.58 -11.56 21.57
C PRO A 123 1.84 -12.72 20.60
N VAL A 124 1.16 -12.71 19.44
CA VAL A 124 1.36 -13.68 18.37
C VAL A 124 2.75 -13.54 17.76
N ALA A 125 3.14 -12.31 17.40
CA ALA A 125 4.47 -12.02 16.85
C ALA A 125 5.59 -12.50 17.77
N TRP A 126 5.46 -12.19 19.06
CA TRP A 126 6.39 -12.59 20.10
C TRP A 126 6.47 -14.10 20.27
N SER A 127 5.33 -14.78 20.33
CA SER A 127 5.26 -16.24 20.46
C SER A 127 5.96 -16.93 19.28
N VAL A 128 5.59 -16.57 18.05
CA VAL A 128 6.16 -17.16 16.84
C VAL A 128 7.65 -16.83 16.72
N GLY A 129 8.06 -15.59 17.02
CA GLY A 129 9.46 -15.18 16.96
C GLY A 129 10.35 -15.82 18.04
N ARG A 130 9.77 -16.32 19.14
CA ARG A 130 10.52 -17.04 20.17
C ARG A 130 10.80 -18.49 19.79
N PHE A 131 9.87 -19.14 19.09
CA PHE A 131 9.90 -20.57 18.78
C PHE A 131 10.16 -20.91 17.31
N GLY A 132 10.08 -19.92 16.41
CA GLY A 132 10.29 -20.06 14.97
C GLY A 132 11.23 -19.00 14.42
N ASN A 133 11.54 -19.12 13.13
CA ASN A 133 12.47 -18.22 12.43
C ASN A 133 11.70 -17.06 11.78
N LEU A 134 11.09 -16.22 12.63
CA LEU A 134 10.22 -15.12 12.19
C LEU A 134 11.05 -13.96 11.64
N ASP A 135 10.74 -13.53 10.42
CA ASP A 135 11.30 -12.30 9.85
C ASP A 135 10.70 -11.06 10.52
N TRP A 136 11.37 -10.57 11.56
CA TRP A 136 11.02 -9.34 12.28
C TRP A 136 10.94 -8.10 11.38
N GLY A 137 11.67 -8.10 10.27
CA GLY A 137 11.60 -7.07 9.24
C GLY A 137 10.24 -6.98 8.59
N SER A 138 9.75 -8.12 8.11
CA SER A 138 8.39 -8.28 7.59
C SER A 138 7.33 -7.91 8.63
N VAL A 139 7.55 -8.25 9.91
CA VAL A 139 6.63 -7.89 11.01
C VAL A 139 6.53 -6.36 11.14
N TRP A 140 7.63 -5.65 11.31
CA TRP A 140 7.59 -4.19 11.44
C TRP A 140 7.01 -3.50 10.20
N GLY A 141 7.28 -4.04 9.01
CA GLY A 141 6.65 -3.59 7.76
C GLY A 141 5.13 -3.74 7.79
N LEU A 142 4.61 -4.88 8.26
CA LEU A 142 3.18 -5.10 8.43
C LEU A 142 2.56 -4.12 9.44
N TYR A 143 3.19 -3.90 10.59
CA TYR A 143 2.72 -2.93 11.60
C TYR A 143 2.64 -1.52 11.03
N PHE A 144 3.69 -1.09 10.32
CA PHE A 144 3.74 0.22 9.69
C PHE A 144 2.66 0.35 8.60
N ALA A 145 2.55 -0.64 7.71
CA ALA A 145 1.53 -0.69 6.67
C ALA A 145 0.11 -0.63 7.25
N ALA A 146 -0.12 -1.35 8.36
CA ALA A 146 -1.40 -1.37 9.05
C ALA A 146 -1.77 -0.01 9.65
N VAL A 147 -0.86 0.62 10.39
CA VAL A 147 -1.10 1.97 10.95
C VAL A 147 -1.32 2.99 9.83
N LEU A 148 -0.61 2.88 8.72
CA LEU A 148 -0.75 3.77 7.58
C LEU A 148 -2.10 3.58 6.85
N LEU A 149 -2.51 2.34 6.59
CA LEU A 149 -3.84 2.02 6.06
C LEU A 149 -4.94 2.52 7.01
N GLY A 150 -4.77 2.27 8.31
CA GLY A 150 -5.69 2.74 9.34
C GLY A 150 -5.80 4.27 9.37
N SER A 151 -4.69 4.98 9.14
CA SER A 151 -4.68 6.44 9.01
C SER A 151 -5.46 6.93 7.78
N VAL A 152 -5.29 6.27 6.63
CA VAL A 152 -6.05 6.57 5.41
C VAL A 152 -7.54 6.40 5.67
N LEU A 153 -7.94 5.23 6.16
CA LEU A 153 -9.34 4.91 6.45
C LEU A 153 -9.94 5.84 7.52
N MET A 154 -9.20 6.12 8.60
CA MET A 154 -9.63 7.04 9.65
C MET A 154 -9.83 8.47 9.14
N SER A 155 -8.97 8.95 8.25
CA SER A 155 -9.11 10.28 7.65
C SER A 155 -10.39 10.39 6.80
N VAL A 156 -10.72 9.33 6.05
CA VAL A 156 -11.96 9.23 5.25
C VAL A 156 -13.18 9.15 6.17
N GLY A 157 -13.13 8.32 7.21
CA GLY A 157 -14.21 8.21 8.20
C GLY A 157 -14.48 9.53 8.93
N LEU A 158 -13.43 10.27 9.29
CA LEU A 158 -13.55 11.59 9.89
C LEU A 158 -14.19 12.60 8.92
N ALA A 159 -13.83 12.56 7.64
CA ALA A 159 -14.44 13.40 6.61
C ALA A 159 -15.95 13.11 6.45
N VAL A 160 -16.32 11.83 6.37
CA VAL A 160 -17.72 11.41 6.28
C VAL A 160 -18.49 11.78 7.55
N SER A 161 -17.94 11.52 8.74
CA SER A 161 -18.54 11.94 10.02
C SER A 161 -18.75 13.45 10.09
N ALA A 162 -17.81 14.24 9.58
CA ALA A 162 -17.96 15.70 9.50
C ALA A 162 -19.04 16.16 8.50
N MET A 163 -19.44 15.33 7.53
CA MET A 163 -20.51 15.64 6.58
C MET A 163 -21.89 15.21 7.08
N CYS A 164 -21.95 14.26 8.02
CA CYS A 164 -23.18 13.72 8.59
C CYS A 164 -23.67 14.50 9.82
N ARG A 165 -24.96 14.34 10.13
CA ARG A 165 -25.59 14.84 11.38
C ARG A 165 -25.99 13.71 12.34
N SER A 166 -25.97 12.46 11.89
CA SER A 166 -26.29 11.27 12.67
C SER A 166 -25.11 10.31 12.66
N THR A 167 -24.84 9.68 13.79
CA THR A 167 -23.77 8.70 13.96
C THR A 167 -24.03 7.43 13.13
N VAL A 168 -25.29 7.01 13.01
CA VAL A 168 -25.67 5.83 12.20
C VAL A 168 -25.40 6.08 10.71
N THR A 169 -25.75 7.26 10.20
CA THR A 169 -25.49 7.59 8.78
C THR A 169 -24.00 7.78 8.52
N ALA A 170 -23.26 8.36 9.48
CA ALA A 170 -21.81 8.45 9.43
C ALA A 170 -21.15 7.06 9.38
N PHE A 171 -21.62 6.12 10.19
CA PHE A 171 -21.13 4.74 10.19
C PHE A 171 -21.33 4.06 8.84
N LEU A 172 -22.57 4.03 8.33
CA LEU A 172 -22.90 3.33 7.09
C LEU A 172 -22.17 3.92 5.87
N LEU A 173 -22.14 5.25 5.75
CA LEU A 173 -21.44 5.91 4.65
C LEU A 173 -19.91 5.74 4.76
N SER A 174 -19.37 5.74 5.98
CA SER A 174 -17.95 5.45 6.17
C SER A 174 -17.65 4.03 5.73
N ALA A 175 -18.37 3.03 6.25
CA ALA A 175 -18.19 1.62 5.86
C ALA A 175 -18.27 1.43 4.34
N ALA A 176 -19.25 2.04 3.66
CA ALA A 176 -19.34 2.01 2.21
C ALA A 176 -18.12 2.65 1.52
N ALA A 177 -17.71 3.85 1.94
CA ALA A 177 -16.55 4.54 1.38
C ALA A 177 -15.24 3.76 1.58
N HIS A 178 -15.06 3.14 2.74
CA HIS A 178 -13.91 2.29 3.06
C HIS A 178 -13.91 1.05 2.17
N PHE A 179 -15.07 0.40 2.02
CA PHE A 179 -15.22 -0.78 1.16
C PHE A 179 -14.80 -0.45 -0.27
N PHE A 180 -15.38 0.59 -0.87
CA PHE A 180 -15.02 1.03 -2.22
C PHE A 180 -13.54 1.36 -2.36
N LEU A 181 -12.95 2.08 -1.41
CA LEU A 181 -11.53 2.44 -1.46
C LEU A 181 -10.60 1.21 -1.43
N LEU A 182 -11.00 0.15 -0.74
CA LEU A 182 -10.26 -1.12 -0.73
C LEU A 182 -10.45 -1.88 -2.05
N ILE A 183 -11.69 -2.02 -2.53
CA ILE A 183 -12.01 -2.91 -3.66
C ILE A 183 -11.78 -2.31 -5.04
N ILE A 184 -11.62 -0.99 -5.17
CA ILE A 184 -11.57 -0.29 -6.46
C ILE A 184 -10.49 -0.82 -7.42
N GLY A 185 -9.42 -1.41 -6.90
CA GLY A 185 -8.31 -2.00 -7.66
C GLY A 185 -8.37 -3.52 -7.81
N PHE A 186 -9.45 -4.18 -7.40
CA PHE A 186 -9.59 -5.62 -7.60
C PHE A 186 -9.83 -5.97 -9.06
N GLU A 187 -9.37 -7.16 -9.45
CA GLU A 187 -9.57 -7.70 -10.78
C GLU A 187 -11.04 -7.71 -11.19
N PHE A 188 -11.95 -8.07 -10.28
CA PHE A 188 -13.39 -8.09 -10.60
C PHE A 188 -13.96 -6.70 -10.95
N VAL A 189 -13.35 -5.62 -10.47
CA VAL A 189 -13.74 -4.23 -10.80
C VAL A 189 -13.06 -3.78 -12.09
N THR A 190 -11.78 -4.10 -12.24
CA THR A 190 -10.95 -3.60 -13.34
C THR A 190 -11.09 -4.42 -14.63
N ALA A 191 -11.52 -5.68 -14.55
CA ALA A 191 -11.65 -6.59 -15.69
C ALA A 191 -12.60 -6.06 -16.78
N SER A 192 -13.66 -5.37 -16.37
CA SER A 192 -14.63 -4.83 -17.33
C SER A 192 -14.20 -3.49 -17.96
N LEU A 193 -13.07 -2.93 -17.55
CA LEU A 193 -12.65 -1.58 -17.94
C LEU A 193 -11.53 -1.59 -18.98
N PRO A 194 -11.44 -0.54 -19.84
CA PRO A 194 -10.29 -0.35 -20.71
C PRO A 194 -8.99 -0.33 -19.91
N HIS A 195 -7.91 -0.88 -20.46
CA HIS A 195 -6.62 -1.04 -19.78
C HIS A 195 -6.12 0.24 -19.10
N GLY A 196 -6.24 1.40 -19.75
CA GLY A 196 -5.84 2.68 -19.15
C GLY A 196 -6.64 3.07 -17.90
N ALA A 197 -7.95 2.79 -17.88
CA ALA A 197 -8.81 3.06 -16.73
C ALA A 197 -8.55 2.07 -15.59
N ALA A 198 -8.36 0.79 -15.92
CA ALA A 198 -7.98 -0.26 -14.96
C ALA A 198 -6.71 0.11 -14.20
N LEU A 199 -5.65 0.56 -14.89
CA LEU A 199 -4.39 1.00 -14.28
C LEU A 199 -4.56 2.18 -13.31
N VAL A 200 -5.46 3.12 -13.62
CA VAL A 200 -5.73 4.26 -12.74
C VAL A 200 -6.45 3.82 -11.48
N LEU A 201 -7.41 2.90 -11.59
CA LEU A 201 -8.18 2.39 -10.45
C LEU A 201 -7.34 1.50 -9.54
N GLU A 202 -6.46 0.67 -10.10
CA GLU A 202 -5.49 -0.12 -9.34
C GLU A 202 -4.59 0.77 -8.47
N ARG A 203 -4.15 1.91 -9.03
CA ARG A 203 -3.35 2.93 -8.32
C ARG A 203 -4.13 3.75 -7.31
N LEU A 204 -5.45 3.73 -7.37
CA LEU A 204 -6.30 4.41 -6.38
C LEU A 204 -6.67 3.50 -5.21
N SER A 205 -6.46 2.19 -5.32
CA SER A 205 -6.82 1.23 -4.28
C SER A 205 -5.90 1.33 -3.08
N ALA A 206 -6.49 1.52 -1.90
CA ALA A 206 -5.70 1.48 -0.66
C ALA A 206 -5.18 0.06 -0.36
N LEU A 207 -5.85 -0.96 -0.89
CA LEU A 207 -5.44 -2.35 -0.68
C LEU A 207 -4.15 -2.67 -1.44
N THR A 208 -3.99 -2.22 -2.69
CA THR A 208 -2.79 -2.51 -3.50
C THR A 208 -1.53 -1.92 -2.87
N HIS A 209 -1.61 -0.71 -2.35
CA HIS A 209 -0.53 -0.08 -1.59
C HIS A 209 -0.28 -0.77 -0.25
N PHE A 210 -1.33 -1.19 0.46
CA PHE A 210 -1.18 -1.93 1.71
C PHE A 210 -0.51 -3.29 1.51
N THR A 211 -0.94 -4.10 0.54
CA THR A 211 -0.37 -5.43 0.27
C THR A 211 1.08 -5.33 -0.20
N SER A 212 1.42 -4.27 -0.94
CA SER A 212 2.81 -3.94 -1.29
C SER A 212 3.67 -3.79 -0.03
N MET A 213 3.25 -2.93 0.91
CA MET A 213 4.00 -2.62 2.13
C MET A 213 3.98 -3.74 3.19
N ALA A 214 2.86 -4.47 3.30
CA ALA A 214 2.67 -5.52 4.29
C ALA A 214 3.64 -6.70 4.15
N ARG A 215 4.34 -6.80 3.01
CA ARG A 215 5.38 -7.81 2.75
C ARG A 215 6.74 -7.46 3.36
N GLY A 216 6.90 -6.27 3.94
CA GLY A 216 8.18 -5.80 4.52
C GLY A 216 8.92 -4.76 3.67
N VAL A 217 8.35 -4.32 2.54
CA VAL A 217 8.99 -3.37 1.62
C VAL A 217 8.25 -2.04 1.65
N LEU A 218 8.90 -1.00 2.16
CA LEU A 218 8.32 0.34 2.21
C LEU A 218 8.76 1.13 0.98
N ASP A 219 7.95 1.13 -0.08
CA ASP A 219 8.16 2.01 -1.22
C ASP A 219 7.66 3.43 -0.92
N LEU A 220 8.42 4.44 -1.36
CA LEU A 220 8.06 5.85 -1.13
C LEU A 220 6.77 6.25 -1.86
N ARG A 221 6.42 5.54 -2.95
CA ARG A 221 5.15 5.71 -3.69
C ARG A 221 3.92 5.35 -2.84
N ASP A 222 4.03 4.31 -2.02
CA ASP A 222 2.92 3.81 -1.20
C ASP A 222 2.67 4.76 -0.02
N ILE A 223 3.76 5.28 0.56
CA ILE A 223 3.72 6.33 1.59
C ILE A 223 3.13 7.63 1.02
N TRP A 224 3.57 8.04 -0.18
CA TRP A 224 3.05 9.23 -0.83
C TRP A 224 1.55 9.13 -1.11
N TYR A 225 1.09 7.97 -1.62
CA TYR A 225 -0.32 7.69 -1.80
C TYR A 225 -1.08 7.87 -0.48
N ALA A 226 -0.65 7.22 0.60
CA ALA A 226 -1.33 7.29 1.88
C ALA A 226 -1.41 8.74 2.42
N VAL A 227 -0.30 9.48 2.37
CA VAL A 227 -0.26 10.89 2.79
C VAL A 227 -1.21 11.74 1.95
N SER A 228 -1.24 11.53 0.64
CA SER A 228 -2.09 12.31 -0.26
C SER A 228 -3.58 12.11 0.04
N VAL A 229 -4.02 10.87 0.29
CA VAL A 229 -5.41 10.54 0.60
C VAL A 229 -5.78 11.14 1.97
N VAL A 230 -4.90 11.03 2.96
CA VAL A 230 -5.09 11.66 4.28
C VAL A 230 -5.29 13.16 4.15
N VAL A 231 -4.41 13.86 3.42
CA VAL A 231 -4.52 15.32 3.24
C VAL A 231 -5.82 15.70 2.54
N VAL A 232 -6.22 14.97 1.49
CA VAL A 232 -7.49 15.19 0.78
C VAL A 232 -8.69 15.00 1.70
N ALA A 233 -8.74 13.89 2.45
CA ALA A 233 -9.85 13.57 3.34
C ALA A 233 -9.95 14.57 4.51
N LEU A 234 -8.83 14.94 5.14
CA LEU A 234 -8.82 15.96 6.19
C LEU A 234 -9.22 17.35 5.67
N SER A 235 -8.86 17.67 4.42
CA SER A 235 -9.29 18.92 3.77
C SER A 235 -10.80 18.92 3.50
N ALA A 236 -11.39 17.76 3.16
CA ALA A 236 -12.83 17.59 3.03
C ALA A 236 -13.54 17.73 4.39
N ALA A 237 -13.00 17.13 5.46
CA ALA A 237 -13.50 17.27 6.82
C ALA A 237 -13.50 18.76 7.27
N TYR A 238 -12.38 19.45 7.02
CA TYR A 238 -12.26 20.89 7.28
C TYR A 238 -13.32 21.70 6.52
N LEU A 239 -13.51 21.45 5.22
CA LEU A 239 -14.51 22.14 4.42
C LEU A 239 -15.94 21.90 4.94
N ALA A 240 -16.25 20.69 5.39
CA ALA A 240 -17.54 20.35 5.97
C ALA A 240 -17.83 21.12 7.27
N LEU A 241 -16.80 21.34 8.11
CA LEU A 241 -16.90 22.16 9.31
C LEU A 241 -17.02 23.65 8.99
N VAL A 242 -16.22 24.16 8.04
CA VAL A 242 -16.32 25.56 7.58
C VAL A 242 -17.72 25.84 7.04
N LYS A 243 -18.31 24.89 6.29
CA LYS A 243 -19.70 25.02 5.83
C LYS A 243 -20.69 25.16 6.98
N THR A 244 -20.47 24.43 8.07
CA THR A 244 -21.31 24.51 9.28
C THR A 244 -21.10 25.84 10.01
N ALA A 245 -19.88 26.38 10.02
CA ALA A 245 -19.55 27.64 10.67
C ALA A 245 -19.97 28.90 9.86
N CYS A 246 -19.98 28.85 8.52
CA CYS A 246 -20.08 30.06 7.69
C CYS A 246 -21.50 30.60 7.45
N GLY A 247 -22.58 29.91 7.87
CA GLY A 247 -23.95 30.40 7.66
C GLY A 247 -24.22 30.90 6.23
N ASN A 248 -24.73 32.14 6.09
CA ASN A 248 -25.03 32.78 4.80
C ASN A 248 -23.83 33.43 4.09
N GLN A 249 -22.61 33.32 4.62
CA GLN A 249 -21.41 33.93 4.04
C GLN A 249 -20.82 33.10 2.88
N ALA A 250 -21.58 33.02 1.78
CA ALA A 250 -21.25 32.20 0.60
C ALA A 250 -19.87 32.52 -0.02
N ARG A 251 -19.36 33.75 0.12
CA ARG A 251 -18.06 34.17 -0.44
C ARG A 251 -16.87 33.47 0.23
N ILE A 252 -16.89 33.36 1.57
CA ILE A 252 -15.82 32.72 2.34
C ILE A 252 -15.80 31.22 2.05
N TYR A 253 -16.98 30.59 2.08
CA TYR A 253 -17.14 29.19 1.73
C TYR A 253 -16.65 28.89 0.30
N ARG A 254 -16.96 29.75 -0.69
CA ARG A 254 -16.52 29.57 -2.09
C ARG A 254 -15.00 29.59 -2.21
N ARG A 255 -14.31 30.46 -1.47
CA ARG A 255 -12.84 30.52 -1.46
C ARG A 255 -12.21 29.26 -0.86
N HIS A 256 -12.72 28.78 0.27
CA HIS A 256 -12.24 27.53 0.88
C HIS A 256 -12.55 26.31 0.00
N LYS A 257 -13.75 26.25 -0.60
CA LYS A 257 -14.12 25.22 -1.57
C LYS A 257 -13.16 25.18 -2.75
N LEU A 258 -12.80 26.33 -3.33
CA LEU A 258 -11.85 26.42 -4.43
C LEU A 258 -10.46 25.92 -4.01
N GLY A 259 -9.99 26.31 -2.82
CA GLY A 259 -8.72 25.84 -2.26
C GLY A 259 -8.70 24.32 -2.06
N THR A 260 -9.77 23.73 -1.51
CA THR A 260 -9.90 22.28 -1.35
C THR A 260 -9.90 21.58 -2.72
N LEU A 261 -10.65 22.09 -3.71
CA LEU A 261 -10.68 21.50 -5.06
C LEU A 261 -9.31 21.53 -5.75
N LEU A 262 -8.57 22.63 -5.62
CA LEU A 262 -7.19 22.74 -6.11
C LEU A 262 -6.28 21.73 -5.42
N LEU A 263 -6.41 21.55 -4.10
CA LEU A 263 -5.64 20.56 -3.36
C LEU A 263 -5.94 19.13 -3.84
N VAL A 264 -7.22 18.80 -4.08
CA VAL A 264 -7.61 17.49 -4.64
C VAL A 264 -6.99 17.29 -6.03
N ALA A 265 -7.06 18.30 -6.89
CA ALA A 265 -6.44 18.22 -8.22
C ALA A 265 -4.92 18.00 -8.14
N ILE A 266 -4.23 18.72 -7.25
CA ILE A 266 -2.80 18.55 -7.01
C ILE A 266 -2.51 17.13 -6.49
N ALA A 267 -3.28 16.63 -5.53
CA ALA A 267 -3.09 15.28 -5.00
C ALA A 267 -3.26 14.21 -6.09
N ILE A 268 -4.25 14.34 -6.97
CA ILE A 268 -4.44 13.42 -8.10
C ILE A 268 -3.22 13.48 -9.05
N LEU A 269 -2.81 14.69 -9.46
CA LEU A 269 -1.65 14.89 -10.33
C LEU A 269 -0.37 14.30 -9.73
N THR A 270 -0.13 14.53 -8.45
CA THR A 270 1.07 14.03 -7.78
C THR A 270 1.05 12.53 -7.55
N ASN A 271 -0.11 11.87 -7.46
CA ASN A 271 -0.16 10.40 -7.44
C ASN A 271 0.12 9.79 -8.82
N ILE A 272 -0.37 10.41 -9.88
CA ILE A 272 -0.09 9.98 -11.26
C ILE A 272 1.42 10.05 -11.52
N VAL A 273 2.05 11.20 -11.19
CA VAL A 273 3.50 11.40 -11.34
C VAL A 273 4.30 10.62 -10.29
N GLY A 274 3.76 10.51 -9.08
CA GLY A 274 4.36 9.88 -7.90
C GLY A 274 4.69 8.40 -8.10
N SER A 275 4.04 7.76 -9.09
CA SER A 275 4.40 6.42 -9.57
C SER A 275 5.86 6.29 -10.03
N ARG A 276 6.57 7.41 -10.29
CA ARG A 276 7.98 7.44 -10.69
C ARG A 276 8.95 7.75 -9.55
N ILE A 277 8.46 7.97 -8.32
CA ILE A 277 9.32 8.32 -7.19
C ILE A 277 10.23 7.13 -6.88
N PRO A 278 11.57 7.26 -7.04
CA PRO A 278 12.49 6.22 -6.65
C PRO A 278 12.65 6.23 -5.12
N GLY A 279 12.85 5.06 -4.54
CA GLY A 279 13.11 4.91 -3.12
C GLY A 279 12.31 3.79 -2.51
N ARG A 280 13.02 2.83 -1.93
CA ARG A 280 12.46 1.71 -1.19
C ARG A 280 13.32 1.39 0.00
N ILE A 281 12.66 0.98 1.07
CA ILE A 281 13.31 0.46 2.27
C ILE A 281 12.81 -0.97 2.43
N ASP A 282 13.67 -1.93 2.15
CA ASP A 282 13.41 -3.32 2.47
C ASP A 282 13.75 -3.58 3.94
N LEU A 283 12.74 -3.88 4.75
CA LEU A 283 12.90 -4.18 6.16
C LEU A 283 13.21 -5.65 6.41
N THR A 284 12.98 -6.54 5.45
CA THR A 284 13.16 -8.00 5.61
C THR A 284 14.57 -8.35 6.11
N ALA A 285 14.66 -9.39 6.93
CA ALA A 285 15.90 -9.85 7.55
C ALA A 285 16.98 -10.18 6.49
N ASP A 286 16.57 -10.84 5.40
CA ASP A 286 17.47 -11.31 4.34
C ASP A 286 17.57 -10.35 3.14
N LYS A 287 16.97 -9.15 3.22
CA LYS A 287 16.96 -8.18 2.12
C LYS A 287 16.43 -8.75 0.80
N LEU A 288 15.34 -9.52 0.87
CA LEU A 288 14.75 -10.26 -0.25
C LEU A 288 14.37 -9.40 -1.46
N PHE A 289 14.26 -8.08 -1.28
CA PHE A 289 13.78 -7.13 -2.28
C PHE A 289 14.78 -6.00 -2.57
N THR A 290 16.03 -6.12 -2.13
CA THR A 290 17.12 -5.17 -2.42
C THR A 290 18.45 -5.90 -2.65
N LEU A 291 19.26 -5.41 -3.60
CA LEU A 291 20.53 -6.07 -3.93
C LEU A 291 21.47 -6.21 -2.73
N THR A 292 21.95 -7.43 -2.53
CA THR A 292 23.00 -7.73 -1.56
C THR A 292 24.36 -7.14 -1.96
N PRO A 293 25.25 -6.86 -1.00
CA PRO A 293 26.62 -6.43 -1.30
C PRO A 293 27.40 -7.43 -2.16
N THR A 294 27.06 -8.71 -2.09
CA THR A 294 27.65 -9.77 -2.91
C THR A 294 27.27 -9.61 -4.38
N THR A 295 26.00 -9.37 -4.66
CA THR A 295 25.51 -9.06 -6.01
C THR A 295 26.22 -7.82 -6.56
N ALA A 296 26.32 -6.74 -5.77
CA ALA A 296 27.05 -5.54 -6.20
C ALA A 296 28.51 -5.83 -6.60
N LYS A 297 29.21 -6.72 -5.88
CA LYS A 297 30.57 -7.17 -6.25
C LYS A 297 30.59 -7.95 -7.57
N VAL A 298 29.62 -8.83 -7.82
CA VAL A 298 29.51 -9.55 -9.09
C VAL A 298 29.31 -8.57 -10.24
N LEU A 299 28.41 -7.60 -10.08
CA LEU A 299 28.13 -6.59 -11.09
C LEU A 299 29.34 -5.68 -11.38
N SER A 300 30.13 -5.35 -10.35
CA SER A 300 31.34 -4.53 -10.51
C SER A 300 32.47 -5.21 -11.31
N LYS A 301 32.42 -6.54 -11.47
CA LYS A 301 33.44 -7.36 -12.14
C LYS A 301 33.05 -7.75 -13.57
N LEU A 302 31.99 -7.14 -14.12
CA LEU A 302 31.56 -7.41 -15.48
C LEU A 302 32.52 -6.75 -16.48
N ASP A 303 33.08 -7.57 -17.37
CA ASP A 303 34.02 -7.12 -18.41
C ASP A 303 33.30 -6.59 -19.67
N ASP A 304 32.02 -6.95 -19.87
CA ASP A 304 31.18 -6.58 -21.01
C ASP A 304 29.70 -6.48 -20.59
N PHE A 305 28.84 -5.99 -21.49
CA PHE A 305 27.44 -5.74 -21.22
C PHE A 305 26.63 -7.04 -21.07
N VAL A 306 25.91 -7.15 -19.95
CA VAL A 306 24.87 -8.15 -19.71
C VAL A 306 23.52 -7.54 -20.05
N VAL A 307 22.68 -8.26 -20.80
CA VAL A 307 21.31 -7.83 -21.09
C VAL A 307 20.32 -8.70 -20.33
N ILE A 308 19.46 -8.07 -19.53
CA ILE A 308 18.33 -8.72 -18.87
C ILE A 308 17.08 -8.39 -19.67
N ASN A 309 16.57 -9.38 -20.41
CA ASN A 309 15.31 -9.29 -21.14
C ASN A 309 14.17 -9.77 -20.24
N VAL A 310 13.25 -8.88 -19.87
CA VAL A 310 12.02 -9.21 -19.16
C VAL A 310 10.90 -9.35 -20.17
N TYR A 311 10.30 -10.54 -20.27
CA TYR A 311 9.21 -10.85 -21.18
C TYR A 311 7.89 -10.85 -20.41
N ALA A 312 7.08 -9.83 -20.67
CA ALA A 312 5.81 -9.63 -19.97
C ALA A 312 4.71 -9.23 -20.93
N SER A 313 3.61 -9.98 -20.94
CA SER A 313 2.41 -9.61 -21.69
C SER A 313 1.74 -8.36 -21.08
N LYS A 314 1.18 -7.49 -21.92
CA LYS A 314 0.41 -6.32 -21.44
C LYS A 314 -0.84 -6.67 -20.63
N GLU A 315 -1.48 -7.78 -20.99
CA GLU A 315 -2.72 -8.25 -20.37
C GLU A 315 -2.45 -9.41 -19.41
N LEU A 316 -1.85 -9.10 -18.27
CA LEU A 316 -1.67 -10.06 -17.18
C LEU A 316 -2.81 -9.92 -16.15
N PRO A 317 -3.31 -11.03 -15.57
CA PRO A 317 -4.24 -10.98 -14.44
C PRO A 317 -3.71 -10.11 -13.29
N ALA A 318 -4.61 -9.50 -12.51
CA ALA A 318 -4.23 -8.50 -11.51
C ALA A 318 -3.30 -9.08 -10.43
N GLN A 319 -3.46 -10.37 -10.11
CA GLN A 319 -2.60 -11.09 -9.17
C GLN A 319 -1.10 -11.14 -9.59
N PHE A 320 -0.80 -10.99 -10.88
CA PHE A 320 0.58 -10.97 -11.39
C PHE A 320 1.18 -9.56 -11.49
N GLN A 321 0.38 -8.50 -11.38
CA GLN A 321 0.88 -7.12 -11.45
C GLN A 321 1.91 -6.81 -10.35
N PRO A 322 1.74 -7.24 -9.07
CA PRO A 322 2.77 -7.08 -8.06
C PRO A 322 4.08 -7.80 -8.42
N ILE A 323 3.99 -9.03 -8.96
CA ILE A 323 5.15 -9.85 -9.34
C ILE A 323 5.91 -9.20 -10.50
N LEU A 324 5.20 -8.75 -11.54
CA LEU A 324 5.79 -8.05 -12.67
C LEU A 324 6.50 -6.78 -12.22
N ARG A 325 5.83 -5.99 -11.38
CA ARG A 325 6.39 -4.76 -10.82
C ARG A 325 7.67 -5.04 -10.02
N ASP A 326 7.64 -6.04 -9.14
CA ASP A 326 8.80 -6.40 -8.31
C ASP A 326 9.95 -6.94 -9.18
N THR A 327 9.65 -7.69 -10.24
CA THR A 327 10.62 -8.17 -11.23
C THR A 327 11.25 -7.03 -12.01
N MET A 328 10.45 -6.09 -12.52
CA MET A 328 10.94 -4.91 -13.21
C MET A 328 11.81 -4.04 -12.29
N ASP A 329 11.38 -3.88 -11.04
CA ASP A 329 12.12 -3.08 -10.07
C ASP A 329 13.47 -3.75 -9.75
N MET A 330 13.50 -5.07 -9.53
CA MET A 330 14.74 -5.83 -9.33
C MET A 330 15.67 -5.72 -10.53
N ALA A 331 15.17 -5.96 -11.75
CA ALA A 331 15.97 -5.84 -12.96
C ALA A 331 16.57 -4.43 -13.12
N ARG A 332 15.77 -3.38 -12.87
CA ARG A 332 16.23 -1.99 -12.89
C ARG A 332 17.26 -1.68 -11.81
N ASP A 333 17.16 -2.32 -10.64
CA ASP A 333 18.20 -2.18 -9.61
C ASP A 333 19.52 -2.75 -10.13
N TYR A 334 19.54 -3.91 -10.82
CA TYR A 334 20.75 -4.41 -11.47
C TYR A 334 21.34 -3.39 -12.47
N GLU A 335 20.50 -2.80 -13.33
CA GLU A 335 20.93 -1.75 -14.26
C GLU A 335 21.56 -0.55 -13.53
N ARG A 336 20.91 -0.03 -12.48
CA ARG A 336 21.38 1.11 -11.69
C ARG A 336 22.71 0.84 -10.96
N PHE A 337 22.85 -0.34 -10.36
CA PHE A 337 24.03 -0.68 -9.55
C PHE A 337 25.19 -1.25 -10.37
N SER A 338 24.98 -1.58 -11.64
CA SER A 338 26.02 -2.12 -12.55
C SER A 338 26.95 -1.07 -13.18
N SER A 339 26.79 0.21 -12.87
CA SER A 339 27.55 1.32 -13.52
C SER A 339 27.49 1.30 -15.05
N GLY A 340 26.39 0.80 -15.63
CA GLY A 340 26.15 0.73 -17.07
C GLY A 340 26.46 -0.63 -17.72
N ASN A 341 27.04 -1.60 -16.99
CA ASN A 341 27.38 -2.92 -17.52
C ASN A 341 26.18 -3.88 -17.60
N VAL A 342 25.04 -3.55 -17.00
CA VAL A 342 23.78 -4.27 -17.18
C VAL A 342 22.79 -3.35 -17.88
N ARG A 343 22.10 -3.88 -18.89
CA ARG A 343 20.97 -3.21 -19.56
C ARG A 343 19.70 -4.02 -19.39
N VAL A 344 18.59 -3.35 -19.13
CA VAL A 344 17.29 -4.01 -19.00
C VAL A 344 16.41 -3.67 -20.18
N ALA A 345 15.85 -4.70 -20.82
CA ALA A 345 14.88 -4.55 -21.89
C ALA A 345 13.56 -5.23 -21.50
N VAL A 346 12.45 -4.49 -21.55
CA VAL A 346 11.11 -5.05 -21.36
C VAL A 346 10.49 -5.27 -22.72
N LYS A 347 10.06 -6.50 -22.99
CA LYS A 347 9.52 -6.92 -24.27
C LYS A 347 8.17 -7.61 -24.06
N ASP A 348 7.24 -7.41 -24.99
CA ASP A 348 5.90 -8.01 -24.97
C ASP A 348 5.76 -9.04 -26.10
N PRO A 349 5.98 -10.34 -25.83
CA PRO A 349 5.84 -11.41 -26.82
C PRO A 349 4.46 -11.47 -27.48
N SER A 350 3.41 -11.02 -26.78
CA SER A 350 2.04 -11.07 -27.29
C SER A 350 1.77 -10.05 -28.39
N SER A 351 2.69 -9.10 -28.60
CA SER A 351 2.53 -8.00 -29.56
C SER A 351 3.29 -8.18 -30.87
N ASP A 352 4.34 -9.01 -30.90
CA ASP A 352 5.20 -9.20 -32.07
C ASP A 352 5.71 -10.66 -32.15
N PRO A 353 5.42 -11.42 -33.22
CA PRO A 353 5.90 -12.78 -33.42
C PRO A 353 7.43 -12.94 -33.38
N LYS A 354 8.19 -11.89 -33.70
CA LYS A 354 9.65 -11.90 -33.59
C LYS A 354 10.10 -11.94 -32.13
N ILE A 355 9.46 -11.16 -31.28
CA ILE A 355 9.73 -11.14 -29.83
C ILE A 355 9.31 -12.47 -29.22
N GLU A 356 8.20 -13.04 -29.67
CA GLU A 356 7.75 -14.38 -29.26
C GLU A 356 8.80 -15.45 -29.58
N SER A 357 9.29 -15.47 -30.83
CA SER A 357 10.31 -16.41 -31.27
C SER A 357 11.62 -16.23 -30.49
N GLU A 358 12.00 -14.98 -30.19
CA GLU A 358 13.16 -14.66 -29.35
C GLU A 358 12.97 -15.21 -27.93
N ALA A 359 11.84 -14.95 -27.29
CA ALA A 359 11.51 -15.42 -25.94
C ALA A 359 11.57 -16.96 -25.85
N GLN A 360 10.94 -17.63 -26.83
CA GLN A 360 10.95 -19.10 -26.92
C GLN A 360 12.36 -19.64 -27.15
N SER A 361 13.19 -18.98 -27.97
CA SER A 361 14.59 -19.37 -28.22
C SER A 361 15.44 -19.32 -26.95
N TYR A 362 15.13 -18.41 -26.03
CA TYR A 362 15.77 -18.34 -24.72
C TYR A 362 15.13 -19.25 -23.67
N GLY A 363 14.08 -20.00 -24.00
CA GLY A 363 13.41 -20.93 -23.08
C GLY A 363 12.27 -20.32 -22.27
N VAL A 364 11.87 -19.08 -22.55
CA VAL A 364 10.70 -18.44 -21.95
C VAL A 364 9.45 -18.84 -22.73
N ARG A 365 8.53 -19.55 -22.07
CA ARG A 365 7.35 -20.15 -22.70
C ARG A 365 6.08 -19.42 -22.32
N ASP A 366 5.07 -19.51 -23.18
CA ASP A 366 3.74 -19.02 -22.84
C ASP A 366 3.13 -19.89 -21.75
N VAL A 367 2.32 -19.25 -20.92
CA VAL A 367 1.50 -19.93 -19.92
C VAL A 367 0.05 -19.50 -20.08
N GLN A 368 -0.84 -20.42 -19.78
CA GLN A 368 -2.27 -20.17 -19.84
C GLN A 368 -2.72 -19.49 -18.55
N PHE A 369 -3.23 -18.28 -18.69
CA PHE A 369 -3.84 -17.52 -17.62
C PHE A 369 -5.35 -17.53 -17.81
N ASN A 370 -6.08 -17.74 -16.71
CA ASN A 370 -7.50 -17.48 -16.68
C ASN A 370 -7.67 -15.97 -16.52
N VAL A 371 -8.13 -15.31 -17.57
CA VAL A 371 -8.42 -13.87 -17.54
C VAL A 371 -9.94 -13.72 -17.53
N VAL A 372 -10.44 -12.95 -16.58
CA VAL A 372 -11.86 -12.56 -16.57
C VAL A 372 -12.05 -11.53 -17.68
N GLY A 373 -12.65 -11.94 -18.80
CA GLY A 373 -13.01 -11.03 -19.89
C GLY A 373 -14.32 -10.29 -19.60
N GLN A 374 -14.69 -9.36 -20.49
CA GLN A 374 -15.94 -8.60 -20.37
C GLN A 374 -17.21 -9.47 -20.46
N GLU A 375 -17.15 -10.62 -21.14
CA GLU A 375 -18.33 -11.48 -21.40
C GLU A 375 -18.15 -12.94 -20.91
N GLU A 376 -16.92 -13.48 -20.88
CA GLU A 376 -16.66 -14.88 -20.46
C GLU A 376 -15.29 -15.05 -19.77
N PHE A 377 -15.13 -16.14 -19.02
CA PHE A 377 -13.83 -16.64 -18.59
C PHE A 377 -13.04 -17.11 -19.82
N GLN A 378 -12.02 -16.36 -20.21
CA GLN A 378 -11.17 -16.72 -21.34
C GLN A 378 -9.80 -17.17 -20.86
N VAL A 379 -9.39 -18.35 -21.33
CA VAL A 379 -8.01 -18.81 -21.17
C VAL A 379 -7.17 -18.05 -22.18
N LYS A 380 -6.41 -17.05 -21.71
CA LYS A 380 -5.45 -16.30 -22.55
C LYS A 380 -4.04 -16.83 -22.31
N ARG A 381 -3.27 -16.94 -23.39
CA ARG A 381 -1.84 -17.24 -23.31
C ARG A 381 -1.09 -15.94 -23.04
N GLY A 382 -0.17 -15.96 -22.09
CA GLY A 382 0.67 -14.81 -21.80
C GLY A 382 2.06 -15.23 -21.32
N TYR A 383 2.91 -14.23 -21.13
CA TYR A 383 4.30 -14.39 -20.74
C TYR A 383 4.57 -13.59 -19.47
N LEU A 384 5.28 -14.22 -18.53
CA LEU A 384 5.88 -13.56 -17.37
C LEU A 384 7.16 -14.30 -17.02
N GLY A 385 8.23 -14.03 -17.77
CA GLY A 385 9.52 -14.67 -17.62
C GLY A 385 10.67 -13.71 -17.91
N LEU A 386 11.90 -14.19 -17.78
CA LEU A 386 13.08 -13.38 -18.09
C LEU A 386 14.23 -14.21 -18.66
N ALA A 387 15.09 -13.57 -19.44
CA ALA A 387 16.35 -14.14 -19.91
C ALA A 387 17.52 -13.18 -19.64
N VAL A 388 18.63 -13.73 -19.12
CA VAL A 388 19.91 -13.05 -18.98
C VAL A 388 20.80 -13.48 -20.14
N VAL A 389 21.33 -12.53 -20.90
CA VAL A 389 22.13 -12.76 -22.10
C VAL A 389 23.49 -12.08 -21.96
N TYR A 390 24.55 -12.83 -22.27
CA TYR A 390 25.94 -12.34 -22.24
C TYR A 390 26.78 -13.08 -23.28
N ALA A 391 27.46 -12.35 -24.17
CA ALA A 391 28.38 -12.89 -25.19
C ALA A 391 27.82 -14.10 -25.98
N GLY A 392 26.55 -14.04 -26.38
CA GLY A 392 25.87 -15.10 -27.15
C GLY A 392 25.39 -16.30 -26.34
N LYS A 393 25.64 -16.34 -25.02
CA LYS A 393 25.09 -17.33 -24.09
C LYS A 393 23.90 -16.75 -23.33
N SER A 394 22.96 -17.60 -22.92
CA SER A 394 21.78 -17.19 -22.18
C SER A 394 21.40 -18.16 -21.06
N GLN A 395 20.77 -17.62 -20.01
CA GLN A 395 20.06 -18.37 -18.96
C GLN A 395 18.70 -17.71 -18.77
N SER A 396 17.66 -18.48 -18.43
CA SER A 396 16.29 -17.96 -18.35
C SER A 396 15.52 -18.47 -17.15
N ILE A 397 14.59 -17.65 -16.67
CA ILE A 397 13.47 -18.07 -15.84
C ILE A 397 12.25 -18.21 -16.75
N PRO A 398 11.76 -19.43 -17.05
CA PRO A 398 10.66 -19.62 -17.97
C PRO A 398 9.35 -18.96 -17.51
N LEU A 399 9.08 -19.00 -16.19
CA LEU A 399 7.93 -18.36 -15.55
C LEU A 399 8.31 -17.89 -14.16
N ILE A 400 8.02 -16.62 -13.85
CA ILE A 400 8.23 -16.01 -12.53
C ILE A 400 6.91 -16.13 -11.76
N ARG A 401 6.90 -16.95 -10.71
CA ARG A 401 5.73 -17.16 -9.83
C ARG A 401 5.79 -16.31 -8.56
N ASP A 402 6.98 -16.05 -8.08
CA ASP A 402 7.29 -15.15 -6.98
C ASP A 402 8.67 -14.54 -7.21
N THR A 403 9.01 -13.53 -6.42
CA THR A 403 10.25 -12.76 -6.58
C THR A 403 11.24 -12.96 -5.44
N SER A 404 10.98 -13.91 -4.53
CA SER A 404 11.71 -14.04 -3.27
C SER A 404 13.16 -14.51 -3.48
N ASP A 405 13.41 -15.31 -4.51
CA ASP A 405 14.73 -15.83 -4.89
C ASP A 405 15.28 -15.20 -6.18
N LEU A 406 14.59 -14.18 -6.71
CA LEU A 406 14.89 -13.60 -8.02
C LEU A 406 16.30 -12.99 -8.07
N GLU A 407 16.75 -12.34 -7.00
CA GLU A 407 18.11 -11.82 -6.93
C GLU A 407 19.14 -12.95 -7.02
N TYR A 408 18.94 -14.03 -6.25
CA TYR A 408 19.87 -15.16 -6.25
C TYR A 408 19.96 -15.79 -7.65
N GLN A 409 18.82 -16.02 -8.31
CA GLN A 409 18.79 -16.57 -9.66
C GLN A 409 19.51 -15.66 -10.67
N LEU A 410 19.21 -14.35 -10.66
CA LEU A 410 19.86 -13.38 -11.54
C LEU A 410 21.38 -13.31 -11.32
N THR A 411 21.83 -13.15 -10.08
CA THR A 411 23.27 -13.14 -9.75
C THR A 411 23.95 -14.44 -10.15
N SER A 412 23.31 -15.59 -9.89
CA SER A 412 23.83 -16.89 -10.27
C SER A 412 23.94 -17.03 -11.79
N PHE A 413 22.94 -16.61 -12.55
CA PHE A 413 22.98 -16.62 -14.02
C PHE A 413 24.08 -15.73 -14.57
N ILE A 414 24.18 -14.50 -14.07
CA ILE A 414 25.24 -13.57 -14.47
C ILE A 414 26.61 -14.17 -14.15
N TYR A 415 26.81 -14.67 -12.94
CA TYR A 415 28.07 -15.30 -12.54
C TYR A 415 28.41 -16.52 -13.41
N GLN A 416 27.43 -17.37 -13.72
CA GLN A 416 27.63 -18.55 -14.57
C GLN A 416 27.95 -18.19 -16.02
N LEU A 417 27.37 -17.12 -16.54
CA LEU A 417 27.59 -16.66 -17.92
C LEU A 417 28.93 -15.92 -18.09
N THR A 418 29.36 -15.21 -17.05
CA THR A 418 30.53 -14.32 -17.10
C THR A 418 31.81 -14.98 -16.60
N ASN A 419 31.72 -15.93 -15.67
CA ASN A 419 32.90 -16.58 -15.12
C ASN A 419 33.46 -17.66 -16.06
N LYS A 420 34.67 -17.41 -16.58
CA LYS A 420 35.37 -18.27 -17.53
C LYS A 420 35.87 -19.60 -16.91
N ASN A 421 35.88 -19.73 -15.58
CA ASN A 421 36.51 -20.84 -14.84
C ASN A 421 35.52 -21.93 -14.37
N LYS A 422 34.52 -22.31 -15.16
CA LYS A 422 33.78 -23.56 -14.89
C LYS A 422 34.48 -24.72 -15.60
N LYS A 423 35.36 -25.43 -14.90
CA LYS A 423 35.62 -26.84 -15.23
C LYS A 423 34.27 -27.54 -15.09
N SER A 424 33.76 -28.08 -16.19
CA SER A 424 32.68 -29.05 -16.18
C SER A 424 33.11 -30.20 -15.29
N VAL A 425 32.50 -30.33 -14.12
CA VAL A 425 32.52 -31.60 -13.40
C VAL A 425 31.64 -32.52 -14.22
N VAL A 426 32.28 -33.41 -14.97
CA VAL A 426 31.68 -34.55 -15.68
C VAL A 426 31.31 -35.60 -14.64
#